data_AF-A0A2K3MJF3-F1
#
_entry.id   AF-A0A2K3MJF3-F1
#
_cell.length_a   1.000
_cell.length_b   1.000
_cell.length_c   1.000
_cell.angle_alpha   90.00
_cell.angle_beta   90.00
_cell.angle_gamma   90.00
#
_symmetry.space_group_name_H-M   'P 1'
#
loop_
_entity.id
_entity.type
_entity.pdbx_description
1 polymer ?
#
loop_
_entity_poly.entity_id
_entity_poly.type
_entity_poly.pdbx_seq_one_letter_code
_entity_poly.pdbx_strand_id
1 'polypeptide(L)'
;MILTILQTKHFPFIHCVEDLTYQGRDDEWESCYEILGRDSSLVDECYRSEHGKELHLKHKDQTNALQPPHTYVPWVVVDGQPIYDDYRNFVSYICKAYQGNDAPQICNQASHLSTVREVEANSVCAREKVVPSLEKIRSTVGSWMSQMNLVGAI
;
A
#
# COMPACT_ATOMS: atom_id res chain seq x y z
N MET A 1 -12.20 -16.60 5.30
CA MET A 1 -11.44 -16.84 4.05
C MET A 1 -11.26 -15.52 3.31
N ILE A 2 -10.48 -14.60 3.87
CA ILE A 2 -9.94 -13.42 3.18
C ILE A 2 -8.50 -13.27 3.68
N LEU A 3 -7.70 -14.31 3.48
CA LEU A 3 -6.26 -14.27 3.68
C LEU A 3 -5.55 -15.09 2.58
N THR A 4 -6.07 -15.00 1.36
CA THR A 4 -5.50 -15.63 0.16
C THR A 4 -5.61 -14.71 -1.06
N ILE A 5 -5.34 -13.42 -0.87
CA ILE A 5 -4.84 -12.61 -1.97
C ILE A 5 -3.44 -12.17 -1.58
N LEU A 6 -2.43 -12.73 -2.25
CA LEU A 6 -1.15 -12.06 -2.38
C LEU A 6 -1.42 -10.70 -3.01
N GLN A 7 -1.57 -9.68 -2.17
CA GLN A 7 -1.92 -8.33 -2.58
C GLN A 7 -0.81 -7.63 -3.39
N THR A 8 0.38 -8.23 -3.51
CA THR A 8 1.55 -7.64 -4.16
C THR A 8 1.37 -7.36 -5.65
N LYS A 9 0.51 -8.10 -6.36
CA LYS A 9 0.31 -7.90 -7.81
C LYS A 9 -0.59 -6.70 -8.13
N HIS A 10 -1.62 -6.48 -7.32
CA HIS A 10 -2.69 -5.51 -7.59
C HIS A 10 -2.54 -4.22 -6.79
N PHE A 11 -1.98 -4.26 -5.59
CA PHE A 11 -1.79 -3.08 -4.73
C PHE A 11 -0.98 -1.95 -5.38
N PRO A 12 0.08 -2.21 -6.17
CA PRO A 12 0.79 -1.12 -6.84
C PRO A 12 -0.13 -0.29 -7.76
N PHE A 13 -1.05 -0.95 -8.47
CA PHE A 13 -2.02 -0.26 -9.34
C PHE A 13 -3.04 0.53 -8.52
N ILE A 14 -3.63 -0.10 -7.50
CA ILE A 14 -4.58 0.56 -6.60
C ILE A 14 -3.93 1.80 -5.94
N HIS A 15 -2.73 1.65 -5.39
CA HIS A 15 -2.00 2.76 -4.77
C HIS A 15 -1.71 3.88 -5.76
N CYS A 16 -1.37 3.56 -7.01
CA CYS A 16 -1.17 4.59 -8.03
C CYS A 16 -2.46 5.39 -8.28
N VAL A 17 -3.60 4.70 -8.44
CA VAL A 17 -4.91 5.35 -8.64
C VAL A 17 -5.28 6.20 -7.44
N GLU A 18 -5.15 5.67 -6.22
CA GLU A 18 -5.44 6.40 -4.97
C GLU A 18 -4.52 7.63 -4.77
N ASP A 19 -3.26 7.57 -5.21
CA ASP A 19 -2.34 8.71 -5.16
C ASP A 19 -2.76 9.82 -6.14
N LEU A 20 -3.28 9.46 -7.31
CA LEU A 20 -3.86 10.42 -8.26
C LEU A 20 -5.15 11.04 -7.70
N THR A 21 -6.02 10.23 -7.08
CA THR A 21 -7.21 10.71 -6.37
C THR A 21 -6.85 11.70 -5.27
N TYR A 22 -5.83 11.40 -4.45
CA TYR A 22 -5.35 12.33 -3.42
C TYR A 22 -4.83 13.66 -4.00
N GLN A 23 -4.33 13.64 -5.24
CA GLN A 23 -3.89 14.83 -5.97
C GLN A 23 -5.03 15.55 -6.73
N GLY A 24 -6.27 15.03 -6.69
CA GLY A 24 -7.41 15.57 -7.43
C GLY A 24 -7.35 15.31 -8.93
N ARG A 25 -6.68 14.24 -9.35
CA ARG A 25 -6.42 13.84 -10.75
C ARG A 25 -7.09 12.49 -11.07
N ASP A 26 -8.32 12.32 -10.58
CA ASP A 26 -9.07 11.06 -10.67
C ASP A 26 -9.27 10.57 -12.11
N ASP A 27 -9.41 11.50 -13.05
CA ASP A 27 -9.60 11.25 -14.49
C ASP A 27 -8.34 10.69 -15.16
N GLU A 28 -7.17 10.79 -14.52
CA GLU A 28 -5.89 10.32 -15.03
C GLU A 28 -5.54 8.90 -14.58
N TRP A 29 -6.47 8.18 -13.94
CA TRP A 29 -6.19 6.86 -13.35
C TRP A 29 -5.64 5.82 -14.36
N GLU A 30 -6.02 5.90 -15.64
CA GLU A 30 -5.50 5.03 -16.71
C GLU A 30 -3.97 5.22 -16.91
N SER A 31 -3.40 6.40 -16.57
CA SER A 31 -1.95 6.62 -16.61
C SER A 31 -1.16 5.67 -15.69
N CYS A 32 -1.81 5.07 -14.69
CA CYS A 32 -1.21 4.06 -13.83
C CYS A 32 -0.78 2.79 -14.57
N TYR A 33 -1.34 2.49 -15.74
CA TYR A 33 -0.85 1.41 -16.59
C TYR A 33 0.58 1.68 -17.05
N GLU A 34 0.82 2.87 -17.60
CA GLU A 34 2.14 3.30 -18.10
C GLU A 34 3.15 3.46 -16.97
N ILE A 35 2.75 4.11 -15.86
CA ILE A 35 3.60 4.33 -14.67
C ILE A 35 4.14 2.99 -14.13
N LEU A 36 3.34 1.92 -14.21
CA LEU A 36 3.68 0.59 -13.68
C LEU A 36 4.16 -0.40 -14.74
N GLY A 37 4.27 0.01 -16.01
CA GLY A 37 4.63 -0.86 -17.12
C GLY A 37 3.68 -2.06 -17.28
N ARG A 38 2.37 -1.81 -17.13
CA ARG A 38 1.30 -2.81 -17.21
C ARG A 38 0.57 -2.69 -18.55
N ASP A 39 0.13 -3.82 -19.09
CA ASP A 39 -0.79 -3.86 -20.22
C ASP A 39 -2.19 -3.42 -19.76
N SER A 40 -2.69 -2.32 -20.34
CA SER A 40 -4.01 -1.76 -20.00
C SER A 40 -5.15 -2.64 -20.51
N SER A 41 -4.94 -3.37 -21.61
CA SER A 41 -6.00 -4.08 -22.33
C SER A 41 -6.75 -5.09 -21.46
N LEU A 42 -6.01 -5.86 -20.65
CA LEU A 42 -6.59 -6.90 -19.79
C LEU A 42 -7.49 -6.33 -18.68
N VAL A 43 -7.14 -5.17 -18.14
CA VAL A 43 -7.91 -4.54 -17.06
C VAL A 43 -9.07 -3.74 -17.65
N ASP A 44 -8.84 -3.00 -18.72
CA ASP A 44 -9.87 -2.20 -19.40
C ASP A 44 -10.97 -3.07 -20.00
N GLU A 45 -10.60 -4.18 -20.64
CA GLU A 45 -11.57 -5.14 -21.18
C GLU A 45 -12.43 -5.72 -20.05
N CYS A 46 -11.81 -6.16 -18.95
CA CYS A 46 -12.53 -6.66 -17.79
C CYS A 46 -13.46 -5.59 -17.19
N TYR A 47 -12.95 -4.39 -16.97
CA TYR A 47 -13.69 -3.26 -16.38
C TYR A 47 -14.96 -2.92 -17.17
N ARG A 48 -14.89 -2.97 -18.51
CA ARG A 48 -16.02 -2.66 -19.40
C ARG A 48 -16.91 -3.87 -19.72
N SER A 49 -16.56 -5.07 -19.26
CA SER A 49 -17.30 -6.30 -19.54
C SER A 49 -18.41 -6.59 -18.53
N GLU A 50 -19.32 -7.51 -18.87
CA GLU A 50 -20.27 -8.07 -17.89
C GLU A 50 -19.55 -8.77 -16.72
N HIS A 51 -18.35 -9.33 -16.94
CA HIS A 51 -17.58 -9.93 -15.87
C HIS A 51 -17.12 -8.88 -14.82
N GLY A 52 -16.73 -7.68 -15.26
CA GLY A 52 -16.43 -6.56 -14.35
C GLY A 52 -17.64 -6.18 -13.49
N LYS A 53 -18.83 -6.14 -14.09
CA LYS A 53 -20.08 -5.89 -13.38
C LYS A 53 -20.46 -7.01 -12.40
N GLU A 54 -20.28 -8.27 -12.76
CA GLU A 54 -20.46 -9.40 -11.85
C GLU A 54 -19.53 -9.29 -10.63
N LEU A 55 -18.26 -8.92 -10.86
CA LEU A 55 -17.31 -8.67 -9.79
C LEU A 55 -17.77 -7.54 -8.88
N HIS A 56 -18.26 -6.42 -9.41
CA HIS A 56 -18.81 -5.33 -8.61
C HIS A 56 -20.01 -5.78 -7.75
N LEU A 57 -20.96 -6.53 -8.33
CA LEU A 57 -22.12 -7.04 -7.59
C LEU A 57 -21.70 -8.02 -6.49
N LYS A 58 -20.73 -8.89 -6.77
CA LYS A 58 -20.18 -9.80 -5.76
C LYS A 58 -19.57 -9.05 -4.57
N HIS A 59 -18.80 -7.99 -4.81
CA HIS A 59 -18.22 -7.19 -3.73
C HIS A 59 -19.29 -6.38 -2.99
N LYS A 60 -20.34 -5.89 -3.68
CA LYS A 60 -21.52 -5.31 -3.03
C LYS A 60 -22.17 -6.28 -2.05
N ASP A 61 -22.39 -7.53 -2.46
CA ASP A 61 -23.02 -8.53 -1.59
C ASP A 61 -22.13 -8.87 -0.39
N GLN A 62 -20.81 -8.95 -0.58
CA GLN A 62 -19.85 -9.11 0.52
C GLN A 62 -19.88 -7.93 1.51
N THR A 63 -19.94 -6.70 1.01
CA THR A 63 -20.05 -5.49 1.83
C THR A 63 -21.38 -5.44 2.59
N ASN A 64 -22.49 -5.78 1.94
CA ASN A 64 -23.81 -5.84 2.57
C ASN A 64 -23.92 -6.94 3.65
N ALA A 65 -23.14 -8.02 3.50
CA ALA A 65 -23.11 -9.13 4.44
C ALA A 65 -22.21 -8.89 5.66
N LEU A 66 -21.52 -7.74 5.74
CA LEU A 66 -20.71 -7.38 6.90
C LEU A 66 -21.56 -7.39 8.18
N GLN A 67 -20.99 -7.94 9.25
CA GLN A 67 -21.60 -7.99 10.57
C GLN A 67 -20.63 -7.41 11.60
N PRO A 68 -20.95 -6.27 12.25
CA PRO A 68 -22.11 -5.42 11.97
C PRO A 68 -22.04 -4.77 10.57
N PRO A 69 -23.17 -4.32 10.01
CA PRO A 69 -23.16 -3.51 8.80
C PRO A 69 -22.28 -2.27 8.98
N HIS A 70 -21.47 -1.94 7.97
CA HIS A 70 -20.60 -0.77 8.02
C HIS A 70 -21.42 0.52 7.99
N THR A 71 -21.00 1.52 8.78
CA THR A 71 -21.69 2.82 8.87
C THR A 71 -20.94 3.96 8.19
N TYR A 72 -19.68 3.73 7.85
CA TYR A 72 -18.80 4.68 7.17
C TYR A 72 -17.66 3.93 6.46
N VAL A 73 -16.84 4.68 5.73
CA VAL A 73 -15.58 4.22 5.16
C VAL A 73 -14.43 5.11 5.67
N PRO A 74 -13.21 4.59 5.86
CA PRO A 74 -12.81 3.19 5.66
C PRO A 74 -13.41 2.25 6.73
N TRP A 75 -13.73 1.00 6.34
CA TRP A 75 -14.20 -0.05 7.25
C TRP A 75 -13.12 -1.14 7.39
N VAL A 76 -12.37 -1.09 8.50
CA VAL A 76 -11.24 -2.02 8.73
C VAL A 76 -11.64 -3.08 9.75
N VAL A 77 -11.40 -4.34 9.39
CA VAL A 77 -11.72 -5.52 10.20
C VAL A 77 -10.46 -6.35 10.41
N VAL A 78 -10.13 -6.65 11.66
CA VAL A 78 -9.01 -7.53 12.06
C VAL A 78 -9.58 -8.73 12.79
N ASP A 79 -9.32 -9.95 12.30
CA ASP A 79 -9.86 -11.21 12.84
C ASP A 79 -11.38 -11.19 13.10
N GLY A 80 -12.13 -10.61 12.16
CA GLY A 80 -13.59 -10.50 12.25
C GLY A 80 -14.10 -9.40 13.16
N GLN A 81 -13.23 -8.63 13.82
CA GLN A 81 -13.59 -7.51 14.67
C GLN A 81 -13.36 -6.17 13.95
N PRO A 82 -14.39 -5.33 13.77
CA PRO A 82 -14.20 -3.98 13.26
C PRO A 82 -13.46 -3.12 14.28
N ILE A 83 -12.47 -2.34 13.83
CA ILE A 83 -11.66 -1.46 14.69
C ILE A 83 -12.09 0.02 14.64
N TYR A 84 -13.18 0.31 13.92
CA TYR A 84 -13.85 1.61 13.88
C TYR A 84 -12.89 2.78 13.63
N ASP A 85 -12.95 3.82 14.46
CA ASP A 85 -12.18 5.06 14.31
C ASP A 85 -10.68 4.86 14.61
N ASP A 86 -10.33 3.72 15.21
CA ASP A 86 -8.94 3.34 15.50
C ASP A 86 -8.25 2.67 14.30
N TYR A 87 -8.84 2.79 13.10
CA TYR A 87 -8.33 2.21 11.86
C TYR A 87 -6.89 2.61 11.53
N ARG A 88 -6.41 3.78 12.00
CA ARG A 88 -5.02 4.21 11.82
C ARG A 88 -4.03 3.38 12.63
N ASN A 89 -4.48 2.76 13.71
CA ASN A 89 -3.67 1.89 14.57
C ASN A 89 -3.76 0.41 14.17
N PHE A 90 -4.23 0.08 12.95
CA PHE A 90 -4.43 -1.30 12.49
C PHE A 90 -3.19 -2.20 12.67
N VAL A 91 -1.97 -1.66 12.57
CA VAL A 91 -0.73 -2.41 12.83
C VAL A 91 -0.69 -2.97 14.26
N SER A 92 -1.13 -2.20 15.26
CA SER A 92 -1.24 -2.66 16.66
C SER A 92 -2.18 -3.86 16.77
N TYR A 93 -3.35 -3.78 16.11
CA TYR A 93 -4.33 -4.85 16.11
C TYR A 93 -3.82 -6.09 15.41
N ILE A 94 -3.14 -5.96 14.26
CA ILE A 94 -2.49 -7.09 13.58
C ILE A 94 -1.46 -7.75 14.48
N CYS A 95 -0.58 -6.97 15.12
CA CYS A 95 0.44 -7.50 16.00
C CYS A 95 -0.14 -8.22 17.24
N LYS A 96 -1.24 -7.70 17.80
CA LYS A 96 -1.96 -8.35 18.91
C LYS A 96 -2.68 -9.63 18.47
N ALA A 97 -3.19 -9.66 17.24
CA ALA A 97 -3.89 -10.81 16.67
C ALA A 97 -2.93 -11.92 16.22
N TYR A 98 -1.67 -11.60 15.96
CA TYR A 98 -0.67 -12.56 15.51
C TYR A 98 -0.32 -13.59 16.59
N GLN A 99 -0.63 -14.86 16.33
CA GLN A 99 -0.39 -15.99 17.25
C GLN A 99 0.91 -16.75 16.94
N GLY A 100 1.65 -16.35 15.90
CA GLY A 100 2.90 -17.00 15.51
C GLY A 100 4.06 -16.62 16.42
N ASN A 101 5.07 -17.51 16.51
CA ASN A 101 6.26 -17.26 17.33
C ASN A 101 7.24 -16.27 16.68
N ASP A 102 7.23 -16.18 15.34
CA ASP A 102 8.12 -15.32 14.56
C ASP A 102 7.38 -14.03 14.16
N ALA A 103 7.05 -13.19 15.15
CA ALA A 103 6.41 -11.91 14.87
C ALA A 103 7.38 -10.95 14.19
N PRO A 104 6.94 -10.19 13.16
CA PRO A 104 7.75 -9.13 12.56
C PRO A 104 8.27 -8.15 13.62
N GLN A 105 9.50 -7.64 13.45
CA GLN A 105 10.13 -6.76 14.44
C GLN A 105 9.29 -5.52 14.80
N ILE A 106 8.48 -5.02 13.87
CA ILE A 106 7.57 -3.88 14.10
C ILE A 106 6.56 -4.17 15.23
N CYS A 107 6.20 -5.43 15.46
CA CYS A 107 5.30 -5.82 16.55
C CYS A 107 5.95 -5.72 17.93
N ASN A 108 7.27 -5.63 18.00
CA ASN A 108 8.02 -5.49 19.25
C ASN A 108 8.37 -4.02 19.56
N GLN A 109 7.99 -3.08 18.69
CA GLN A 109 8.24 -1.65 18.90
C GLN A 109 7.18 -1.05 19.83
N ALA A 110 7.64 -0.35 20.88
CA ALA A 110 6.78 0.22 21.92
C ALA A 110 5.70 1.18 21.39
N SER A 111 5.96 1.88 20.29
CA SER A 111 5.02 2.81 19.63
C SER A 111 3.75 2.15 19.09
N HIS A 112 3.77 0.83 18.86
CA HIS A 112 2.64 0.08 18.29
C HIS A 112 1.93 -0.79 19.33
N LEU A 113 2.47 -0.94 20.54
CA LEU A 113 1.91 -1.76 21.61
C LEU A 113 1.16 -0.95 22.68
N SER A 114 1.34 0.36 22.74
CA SER A 114 0.68 1.21 23.73
C SER A 114 -0.79 1.46 23.39
N THR A 115 -1.67 0.79 24.13
CA THR A 115 -3.09 1.11 24.31
C THR A 115 -3.28 2.61 24.61
N VAL A 116 -4.17 3.25 23.84
CA VAL A 116 -4.94 4.48 24.12
C VAL A 116 -4.31 5.40 25.17
N ARG A 117 -3.48 6.35 24.72
CA ARG A 117 -3.38 7.66 25.36
C ARG A 117 -3.55 8.68 24.25
N GLU A 118 -4.54 9.56 24.42
CA GLU A 118 -4.73 10.75 23.60
C GLU A 118 -3.38 11.47 23.45
N VAL A 119 -2.80 11.42 22.26
CA VAL A 119 -1.74 12.33 21.87
C VAL A 119 -2.00 12.79 20.44
N GLU A 120 -2.40 14.05 20.41
CA GLU A 120 -2.36 15.07 19.39
C GLU A 120 -1.63 14.73 18.07
N ALA A 121 -2.35 15.04 16.99
CA ALA A 121 -2.03 14.83 15.59
C ALA A 121 -0.56 15.10 15.25
N ASN A 122 0.14 14.08 14.75
CA ASN A 122 1.28 14.26 13.87
C ASN A 122 1.33 13.13 12.82
N SER A 123 0.92 13.51 11.60
CA SER A 123 1.26 12.94 10.28
C SER A 123 1.91 11.54 10.26
N VAL A 124 1.12 10.50 9.97
CA VAL A 124 1.59 9.13 9.68
C VAL A 124 1.81 8.91 8.17
N CYS A 125 2.00 9.98 7.40
CA CYS A 125 2.53 9.91 6.04
C CYS A 125 3.90 10.59 6.00
N ALA A 126 4.88 10.01 6.68
CA ALA A 126 6.28 10.33 6.43
C ALA A 126 6.72 9.57 5.17
N ARG A 127 6.65 10.24 4.02
CA ARG A 127 7.49 9.85 2.88
C ARG A 127 8.92 10.08 3.34
N GLU A 128 9.67 9.01 3.59
CA GLU A 128 11.09 9.10 3.90
C GLU A 128 11.75 9.73 2.66
N LYS A 129 11.99 11.04 2.70
CA LYS A 129 12.85 11.68 1.71
C LYS A 129 14.25 11.20 2.04
N VAL A 130 14.61 10.03 1.51
CA VAL A 130 16.01 9.63 1.41
C VAL A 130 16.64 10.58 0.41
N VAL A 131 17.09 11.74 0.89
CA VAL A 131 17.95 12.64 0.13
C VAL A 131 19.32 11.97 0.14
N PRO A 132 19.83 11.46 -0.99
CA PRO A 132 21.15 10.86 -1.00
C PRO A 132 22.18 11.95 -0.68
N SER A 133 23.06 11.69 0.28
CA SER A 133 24.20 12.57 0.54
C SER A 133 24.96 12.83 -0.77
N LEU A 134 25.22 14.11 -1.07
CA LEU A 134 26.00 14.56 -2.22
C LEU A 134 27.39 13.90 -2.28
N GLU A 135 27.94 13.49 -1.13
CA GLU A 135 29.20 12.75 -1.07
C GLU A 135 29.08 11.34 -1.67
N LYS A 136 27.92 10.69 -1.52
CA LYS A 136 27.64 9.34 -2.03
C LYS A 136 27.40 9.33 -3.54
N ILE A 137 26.81 10.41 -4.08
CA ILE A 137 26.69 10.61 -5.53
C ILE A 137 28.07 10.87 -6.13
N ARG A 138 28.88 11.71 -5.50
CA ARG A 138 30.23 12.05 -5.98
C ARG A 138 31.16 10.84 -6.01
N SER A 139 31.09 9.95 -5.01
CA SER A 139 31.91 8.74 -4.97
C SER A 139 31.48 7.70 -6.02
N THR A 140 30.17 7.55 -6.24
CA THR A 140 29.63 6.62 -7.24
C THR A 140 29.99 7.05 -8.66
N VAL A 141 29.85 8.35 -8.97
CA VAL A 141 30.21 8.91 -10.27
C VAL A 141 31.73 8.86 -10.50
N GLY A 142 32.54 9.15 -9.47
CA GLY A 142 34.00 9.03 -9.55
C GLY A 142 34.45 7.59 -9.82
N SER A 143 33.85 6.60 -9.15
CA SER A 143 34.15 5.18 -9.36
C SER A 143 33.78 4.71 -10.77
N TRP A 144 32.66 5.19 -11.31
CA TRP A 144 32.23 4.89 -12.67
C TRP A 144 33.18 5.47 -13.73
N MET A 145 33.62 6.72 -13.56
CA MET A 145 34.60 7.32 -14.49
C MET A 145 35.95 6.60 -14.46
N SER A 146 36.40 6.12 -13.30
CA SER A 146 37.62 5.32 -13.19
C SER A 146 37.49 3.94 -13.85
N GLN A 147 36.31 3.30 -13.79
CA GLN A 147 36.07 2.02 -14.48
C GLN A 147 36.03 2.17 -16.01
N MET A 148 35.52 3.28 -16.52
CA MET A 148 35.51 3.55 -17.97
C MET A 148 36.91 3.85 -18.53
N ASN A 149 37.79 4.47 -17.74
CA ASN A 149 39.18 4.73 -18.14
C ASN A 149 40.08 3.48 -18.16
N LEU A 150 39.68 2.36 -17.54
CA LEU A 150 40.42 1.09 -17.63
C LEU A 150 40.03 0.24 -18.85
N VAL A 151 38.90 0.52 -19.51
CA VAL A 151 38.42 -0.25 -20.67
C VAL A 151 38.95 0.34 -22.00
N GLY A 152 39.58 1.53 -21.97
CA GLY A 152 40.11 2.22 -23.15
C GLY A 152 41.62 2.10 -23.39
N ALA A 153 42.33 1.22 -22.67
CA ALA A 153 43.78 1.05 -22.81
C ALA A 153 44.16 -0.41 -23.10
N ILE A 154 43.83 -0.88 -24.32
CA ILE A 154 44.53 -1.96 -25.04
C ILE A 154 44.62 -1.53 -26.51
#